data_AF-A0A7R9MVB4-F1
#
_entry.id   AF-A0A7R9MVB4-F1
#
_cell.length_a   1.000
_cell.length_b   1.000
_cell.length_c   1.000
_cell.angle_alpha   90.00
_cell.angle_beta   90.00
_cell.angle_gamma   90.00
#
_symmetry.space_group_name_H-M   'P 1'
#
loop_
_entity.id
_entity.type
_entity.pdbx_description
1 polymer ?
#
loop_
_entity_poly.entity_id
_entity_poly.type
_entity_poly.pdbx_seq_one_letter_code
_entity_poly.pdbx_strand_id
1 'polypeptide(L)'
;MINIENIVNADDVQVMLDRGTTAFIIPNPNKEAKILDALTKAKTKGLKFYKKDEIPVKYHIKNNRRVSPILLIAEKGYFVRGVGI
;
A
#
# COMPACT_ATOMS: atom_id res chain seq x y z
N MET A 1 -2.93 -5.63 14.24
CA MET A 1 -3.56 -4.66 13.32
C MET A 1 -2.50 -3.68 12.86
N ILE A 2 -2.45 -3.35 11.57
CA ILE A 2 -1.47 -2.43 10.97
C ILE A 2 -2.23 -1.16 10.62
N ASN A 3 -1.89 -0.03 11.27
CA ASN A 3 -2.53 1.24 10.96
C ASN A 3 -1.67 2.04 9.97
N ILE A 4 -2.15 2.23 8.74
CA ILE A 4 -1.40 2.95 7.70
C ILE A 4 -1.29 4.44 8.00
N GLU A 5 -2.27 5.02 8.70
CA GLU A 5 -2.26 6.43 9.13
C GLU A 5 -1.04 6.81 9.96
N ASN A 6 -0.50 5.87 10.75
CA ASN A 6 0.65 6.12 11.62
C ASN A 6 1.98 6.03 10.85
N ILE A 7 1.94 5.52 9.62
CA ILE A 7 3.14 5.26 8.80
C ILE A 7 3.21 6.25 7.66
N VAL A 8 2.07 6.53 7.02
CA VAL A 8 1.96 7.36 5.82
C VAL A 8 1.08 8.55 6.13
N ASN A 9 1.50 9.74 5.70
CA ASN A 9 0.67 10.93 5.83
C ASN A 9 -0.56 10.82 4.90
N ALA A 10 -1.75 11.07 5.46
CA ALA A 10 -3.01 11.11 4.71
C ALA A 10 -2.95 12.10 3.54
N ASP A 11 -2.32 13.26 3.70
CA ASP A 11 -2.20 14.28 2.64
C ASP A 11 -1.38 13.82 1.44
N ASP A 12 -0.54 12.80 1.58
CA ASP A 12 0.26 12.26 0.49
C ASP A 12 -0.52 11.17 -0.28
N VAL A 13 -1.63 10.67 0.27
CA VAL A 13 -2.50 9.65 -0.32
C VAL A 13 -3.70 10.33 -0.97
N GLN A 14 -3.87 10.10 -2.28
CA GLN A 14 -5.05 10.61 -2.99
C GLN A 14 -6.28 9.77 -2.65
N VAL A 15 -6.14 8.45 -2.78
CA VAL A 15 -7.22 7.49 -2.55
C VAL A 15 -6.62 6.20 -2.01
N MET A 16 -7.28 5.59 -1.03
CA MET A 16 -7.01 4.23 -0.61
C MET A 16 -8.22 3.36 -0.94
N LEU A 17 -7.99 2.29 -1.71
CA LEU A 17 -9.00 1.31 -2.06
C LEU A 17 -8.78 0.06 -1.22
N ASP A 18 -9.88 -0.53 -0.77
CA ASP A 18 -9.90 -1.72 0.10
C ASP A 18 -9.18 -1.55 1.44
N ARG A 19 -9.56 -2.41 2.39
CA ARG A 19 -8.99 -2.49 3.74
C ARG A 19 -9.03 -3.95 4.19
N GLY A 20 -8.07 -4.37 5.00
CA GLY A 20 -7.99 -5.73 5.55
C GLY A 20 -6.78 -6.51 5.08
N THR A 21 -6.96 -7.54 4.27
CA THR A 21 -5.85 -8.41 3.82
C THR A 21 -5.06 -7.78 2.68
N THR A 22 -5.73 -7.11 1.77
CA THR A 22 -5.13 -6.38 0.66
C THR A 22 -5.69 -4.97 0.62
N ALA A 23 -4.82 -4.01 0.35
CA ALA A 23 -5.23 -2.63 0.13
C ALA A 23 -4.41 -2.03 -0.99
N PHE A 24 -4.97 -1.04 -1.67
CA PHE A 24 -4.35 -0.36 -2.77
C PHE A 24 -4.26 1.12 -2.45
N ILE A 25 -3.10 1.72 -2.70
CA ILE A 25 -2.86 3.14 -2.45
C ILE A 25 -2.59 3.82 -3.78
N ILE A 26 -3.38 4.86 -4.04
CA ILE A 26 -3.15 5.84 -5.10
C ILE A 26 -2.49 7.05 -4.43
N PRO A 27 -1.18 7.25 -4.63
CA PRO A 27 -0.47 8.41 -4.09
C PRO A 27 -0.85 9.68 -4.85
N ASN A 28 -0.71 10.84 -4.20
CA ASN A 28 -0.74 12.12 -4.89
C ASN A 28 0.46 12.23 -5.87
N PRO A 29 0.36 13.10 -6.90
CA PRO A 29 1.44 13.31 -7.86
C PRO A 29 2.78 13.59 -7.15
N ASN A 30 3.84 12.88 -7.54
CA ASN A 30 5.19 12.96 -6.95
C ASN A 30 5.33 12.49 -5.49
N LYS A 31 4.29 11.89 -4.87
CA LYS A 31 4.35 11.39 -3.48
C LYS A 31 4.58 9.89 -3.35
N GLU A 32 4.57 9.15 -4.47
CA GLU A 32 4.77 7.69 -4.48
C GLU A 32 6.06 7.28 -3.77
N ALA A 33 7.19 7.87 -4.14
CA ALA A 33 8.49 7.55 -3.55
C ALA A 33 8.53 7.82 -2.03
N LYS A 34 7.89 8.90 -1.59
CA LYS A 34 7.80 9.27 -0.17
C LYS A 34 7.00 8.25 0.63
N ILE A 35 5.88 7.78 0.08
CA ILE A 35 5.03 6.75 0.71
C ILE A 35 5.80 5.43 0.82
N LEU A 36 6.48 5.01 -0.25
CA LEU A 36 7.28 3.78 -0.26
C LEU A 36 8.44 3.83 0.73
N ASP A 37 9.14 4.97 0.81
CA ASP A 37 10.21 5.19 1.79
C ASP A 37 9.67 5.12 3.22
N ALA A 38 8.52 5.74 3.50
CA ALA A 38 7.87 5.67 4.81
C ALA A 38 7.48 4.22 5.19
N LEU A 39 6.88 3.47 4.27
CA LEU A 39 6.56 2.04 4.45
C LEU A 39 7.83 1.20 4.70
N THR A 40 8.90 1.49 3.96
CA THR A 40 10.20 0.83 4.12
C THR A 40 10.83 1.13 5.47
N LYS A 41 10.77 2.38 5.93
CA LYS A 41 11.28 2.82 7.23
C LYS A 41 10.50 2.23 8.40
N ALA A 42 9.18 2.13 8.26
CA ALA A 42 8.32 1.55 9.30
C ALA A 42 8.58 0.05 9.52
N LYS A 43 9.15 -0.67 8.54
CA LYS A 43 9.46 -2.12 8.58
C LYS A 43 8.39 -2.93 9.30
N THR A 44 7.13 -2.67 8.97
CA THR A 44 6.02 -3.24 9.73
C THR A 44 5.96 -4.75 9.55
N LYS A 45 6.07 -5.50 10.64
CA LYS A 45 5.98 -6.95 10.63
C LYS A 45 4.61 -7.37 10.09
N GLY A 46 4.59 -8.32 9.16
CA GLY A 46 3.36 -8.81 8.56
C GLY A 46 2.74 -7.88 7.50
N LEU A 47 3.46 -6.84 7.07
CA LEU A 47 3.07 -6.01 5.92
C LEU A 47 4.06 -6.23 4.77
N LYS A 48 3.54 -6.57 3.61
CA LYS A 48 4.26 -6.54 2.34
C LYS A 48 3.69 -5.42 1.49
N PHE A 49 4.55 -4.71 0.79
CA PHE A 49 4.14 -3.70 -0.16
C PHE A 49 4.93 -3.87 -1.45
N TYR A 50 4.29 -3.51 -2.57
CA TYR A 50 4.86 -3.64 -3.90
C TYR A 50 4.48 -2.41 -4.71
N LYS A 51 5.42 -1.88 -5.49
CA LYS A 51 5.07 -1.03 -6.63
C LYS A 51 4.41 -1.88 -7.69
N LYS A 52 3.55 -1.27 -8.51
CA LYS A 52 2.87 -1.93 -9.63
C LYS A 52 3.82 -2.78 -10.49
N ASP A 53 5.00 -2.23 -10.81
CA ASP A 53 6.00 -2.91 -11.65
C ASP A 53 6.75 -4.03 -10.93
N GLU A 54 6.78 -3.99 -9.59
CA GLU A 54 7.44 -4.96 -8.71
C GLU A 54 6.49 -6.05 -8.22
N ILE A 55 5.20 -6.00 -8.57
CA ILE A 55 4.24 -7.03 -8.19
C ILE A 55 4.69 -8.37 -8.79
N PRO A 56 4.87 -9.42 -7.96
CA PRO A 56 5.25 -10.74 -8.44
C PRO A 56 4.32 -11.27 -9.53
N VAL A 57 4.91 -11.83 -10.59
CA VAL A 57 4.17 -12.34 -11.78
C VAL A 57 3.08 -13.34 -11.40
N LYS A 58 3.30 -14.14 -10.34
CA LYS A 58 2.32 -15.11 -9.80
C LYS A 58 0.96 -14.52 -9.43
N TYR A 59 0.87 -13.20 -9.20
CA TYR A 59 -0.41 -12.54 -8.92
C TYR A 59 -1.16 -12.18 -10.19
N HIS A 60 -0.53 -12.21 -11.37
CA HIS A 60 -1.14 -11.93 -12.67
C HIS A 60 -1.88 -10.58 -12.80
N ILE A 61 -1.68 -9.64 -11.88
CA ILE A 61 -2.38 -8.34 -11.87
C ILE A 61 -1.56 -7.17 -12.42
N LYS A 62 -0.21 -7.28 -12.45
CA LYS A 62 0.69 -6.14 -12.70
C LYS A 62 0.42 -5.33 -13.98
N ASN A 63 -0.04 -6.01 -15.04
CA ASN A 63 -0.29 -5.39 -16.35
C ASN A 63 -1.68 -4.73 -16.47
N ASN A 64 -2.51 -4.74 -15.42
CA ASN A 64 -3.85 -4.18 -15.49
C ASN A 64 -3.85 -2.68 -15.17
N ARG A 65 -4.51 -1.87 -15.99
CA ARG A 65 -4.68 -0.41 -15.78
C ARG A 65 -5.33 -0.08 -14.44
N ARG A 66 -6.22 -0.93 -13.93
CA ARG A 66 -6.94 -0.73 -12.67
C ARG A 66 -6.09 -0.99 -11.42
N VAL A 67 -4.90 -1.57 -11.56
CA VAL A 67 -3.98 -1.76 -10.42
C VAL A 67 -3.36 -0.43 -10.05
N SER A 68 -3.55 -0.06 -8.78
CA SER A 68 -3.00 1.16 -8.20
C SER A 68 -1.46 1.11 -8.18
N PRO A 69 -0.79 2.28 -8.13
CA PRO A 69 0.67 2.35 -8.11
C PRO A 69 1.31 1.56 -6.96
N ILE A 70 0.65 1.52 -5.79
CA ILE A 70 1.14 0.82 -4.61
C ILE A 70 0.12 -0.22 -4.17
N LEU A 71 0.58 -1.46 -4.02
CA LEU A 71 -0.17 -2.60 -3.46
C LEU A 71 0.34 -2.92 -2.06
N LEU A 72 -0.56 -3.04 -1.10
CA LEU A 72 -0.32 -3.52 0.25
C LEU A 72 -0.94 -4.91 0.45
N ILE A 73 -0.19 -5.82 1.06
CA ILE A 73 -0.63 -7.17 1.41
C ILE A 73 -0.27 -7.41 2.88
N ALA A 74 -1.28 -7.61 3.72
CA ALA A 74 -1.10 -8.12 5.06
C ALA A 74 -0.90 -9.64 5.03
N GLU A 75 0.11 -10.11 5.77
CA GLU A 75 0.31 -11.53 6.00
C GLU A 75 -0.77 -12.12 6.92
N LYS A 76 -0.86 -13.46 6.97
CA LYS A 76 -1.87 -14.17 7.76
C LYS A 76 -1.86 -13.70 9.22
N GLY A 77 -3.02 -13.30 9.73
CA GLY A 77 -3.20 -12.80 11.10
C GLY A 77 -2.99 -11.28 11.25
N TYR A 78 -2.63 -10.58 10.17
CA TYR A 78 -2.56 -9.12 10.14
C TYR A 78 -3.75 -8.54 9.37
N PHE A 79 -4.05 -7.28 9.67
CA PHE A 79 -5.15 -6.54 9.08
C PHE A 79 -4.70 -5.10 8.85
N VAL A 80 -4.76 -4.65 7.60
CA VAL A 80 -4.47 -3.28 7.17
C VAL A 80 -5.69 -2.42 7.44
N ARG A 81 -5.57 -1.52 8.41
CA ARG A 81 -6.51 -0.43 8.61
C ARG A 81 -6.07 0.72 7.71
N GLY A 82 -7.01 1.20 6.90
CA GLY A 82 -6.74 2.27 5.95
C GLY A 82 -6.67 3.64 6.59
N VAL A 83 -6.35 4.63 5.76
CA VAL A 83 -6.35 6.04 6.13
C VAL A 83 -7.79 6.56 6.17
N GLY A 84 -8.15 7.22 7.26
CA GLY A 84 -9.34 8.05 7.41
C GLY A 84 -9.15 9.31 6.59
N ILE A 85 -9.57 9.22 5.33
CA ILE A 85 -9.88 10.36 4.46
C ILE A 85 -11.37 10.66 4.61
#